data_AF-A0A7C0VG88-F1
#
_entry.id   AF-A0A7C0VG88-F1
#
_cell.length_a   1.000
_cell.length_b   1.000
_cell.length_c   1.000
_cell.angle_alpha   90.00
_cell.angle_beta   90.00
_cell.angle_gamma   90.00
#
_symmetry.space_group_name_H-M   'P 1'
#
loop_
_entity.id
_entity.type
_entity.pdbx_description
1 polymer ?
#
loop_
_entity_poly.entity_id
_entity_poly.type
_entity_poly.pdbx_seq_one_letter_code
_entity_poly.pdbx_strand_id
1 'polypeptide(L)'
;MSKEQEGGAPFSSLSVSKPLFWIFILSFSFIVLLALLTQSSTSSFSNQKVANLFPLSAQANLVSFKIINRRDVDYQGAHLIYLHVQVPEGLNQTQLKAIAQKVVKDLIQHENFYSVSIDFGKYGYTEFKPPPSLKLSSPSLADYSFTYIFY
;
A
#
# COMPACT_ATOMS: atom_id res chain seq x y z
N MET A 1 11.80 78.93 -35.43
CA MET A 1 12.45 78.09 -36.45
C MET A 1 12.88 76.81 -35.75
N SER A 2 12.29 75.69 -36.18
CA SER A 2 12.33 74.35 -35.57
C SER A 2 13.71 73.68 -35.53
N LYS A 3 13.84 72.75 -34.58
CA LYS A 3 14.22 71.32 -34.75
C LYS A 3 14.21 70.71 -33.33
N GLU A 4 13.23 69.90 -32.89
CA GLU A 4 12.88 68.51 -33.30
C GLU A 4 14.11 67.64 -33.57
N GLN A 5 14.23 66.39 -33.12
CA GLN A 5 13.53 65.54 -32.16
C GLN A 5 14.42 64.28 -32.04
N GLU A 6 14.37 63.60 -30.90
CA GLU A 6 15.21 62.44 -30.55
C GLU A 6 15.11 61.29 -31.56
N GLY A 7 16.26 60.80 -32.01
CA GLY A 7 16.38 59.56 -32.78
C GLY A 7 16.32 58.34 -31.86
N GLY A 8 15.13 57.76 -31.70
CA GLY A 8 14.94 56.44 -31.13
C GLY A 8 14.98 55.36 -32.20
N ALA A 9 15.89 54.39 -32.06
CA ALA A 9 15.89 53.17 -32.87
C ALA A 9 14.61 52.35 -32.60
N PRO A 10 13.96 51.77 -33.62
CA PRO A 10 12.80 50.92 -33.39
C PRO A 10 13.26 49.59 -32.76
N PHE A 11 12.84 49.33 -31.52
CA PHE A 11 12.86 47.99 -30.97
C PHE A 11 11.84 47.14 -31.74
N SER A 12 12.35 46.24 -32.58
CA SER A 12 11.56 45.23 -33.25
C SER A 12 10.97 44.27 -32.21
N SER A 13 9.75 44.54 -31.74
CA SER A 13 9.00 43.60 -30.92
C SER A 13 8.70 42.36 -31.76
N LEU A 14 9.28 41.21 -31.41
CA LEU A 14 8.87 39.92 -31.95
C LEU A 14 7.39 39.71 -31.61
N SER A 15 6.51 40.05 -32.55
CA SER A 15 5.10 39.70 -32.51
C SER A 15 5.00 38.18 -32.73
N VAL A 16 5.05 37.42 -31.65
CA VAL A 16 4.60 36.03 -31.67
C VAL A 16 3.13 36.07 -32.08
N SER A 17 2.83 35.64 -33.30
CA SER A 17 1.46 35.62 -33.76
C SER A 17 0.66 34.73 -32.81
N LYS A 18 -0.50 35.22 -32.36
CA LYS A 18 -1.43 34.52 -31.46
C LYS A 18 -1.55 33.00 -31.71
N PRO A 19 -1.59 32.48 -32.96
CA PRO A 19 -1.64 31.03 -33.19
C PRO A 19 -0.39 30.27 -32.72
N LEU A 20 0.81 30.83 -32.85
CA LEU A 20 2.06 30.15 -32.44
C LEU A 20 2.14 29.98 -30.93
N PHE A 21 1.63 30.96 -30.18
CA PHE A 21 1.55 30.88 -28.72
C PHE A 21 0.62 29.75 -28.25
N TRP A 22 -0.55 29.59 -28.89
CA TRP A 22 -1.48 28.50 -28.58
C TRP A 22 -0.92 27.12 -28.94
N ILE A 23 -0.21 26.99 -30.06
CA ILE A 23 0.46 25.75 -30.45
C ILE A 23 1.51 25.33 -29.42
N PHE A 24 2.28 26.29 -28.89
CA PHE A 24 3.29 26.04 -27.86
C PHE A 24 2.66 25.57 -26.53
N ILE A 25 1.53 26.16 -26.11
CA ILE A 25 0.82 25.73 -24.90
C ILE A 25 0.28 24.31 -25.08
N LEU A 26 -0.34 24.00 -26.22
CA LEU A 26 -0.91 22.69 -26.50
C LEU A 26 0.16 21.59 -26.54
N SER A 27 1.32 21.85 -27.16
CA SER A 27 2.42 20.89 -27.21
C SER A 27 3.07 20.66 -25.85
N PHE A 28 3.25 21.72 -25.05
CA PHE A 28 3.77 21.60 -23.68
C PHE A 28 2.82 20.80 -22.79
N SER A 29 1.51 21.04 -22.91
CA SER A 29 0.48 20.29 -22.18
C SER A 29 0.51 18.79 -22.51
N PHE A 30 0.70 18.46 -23.80
CA PHE A 30 0.80 17.07 -24.25
C PHE A 30 2.05 16.37 -23.70
N ILE A 31 3.19 17.06 -23.64
CA ILE A 31 4.44 16.51 -23.08
C ILE A 31 4.30 16.27 -21.57
N VAL A 32 3.67 17.19 -20.83
CA VAL A 32 3.41 17.01 -19.39
C VAL A 32 2.45 15.85 -19.15
N LEU A 33 1.40 15.71 -19.97
CA LEU A 33 0.46 14.58 -19.89
C LEU A 33 1.17 13.25 -20.19
N LEU A 34 2.04 13.21 -21.20
CA LEU A 34 2.82 12.02 -21.57
C LEU A 34 3.82 11.63 -20.47
N ALA A 35 4.45 12.61 -19.82
CA ALA A 35 5.34 12.40 -18.68
C ALA A 35 4.61 11.88 -17.43
N LEU A 36 3.37 12.34 -17.19
CA LEU A 36 2.51 11.83 -16.12
C LEU A 36 2.01 10.40 -16.40
N LEU A 37 1.71 10.07 -17.65
CA LEU A 37 1.30 8.72 -18.06
C LEU A 37 2.45 7.70 -17.97
N THR A 38 3.69 8.12 -18.25
CA THR A 38 4.89 7.25 -18.19
C THR A 38 5.42 7.00 -16.78
N GLN A 39 4.91 7.70 -15.75
CA GLN A 39 5.18 7.40 -14.33
C GLN A 39 4.33 6.22 -13.77
N SER A 40 3.74 5.39 -14.63
CA SER A 40 3.13 4.11 -14.24
C SER A 40 4.06 2.92 -14.50
N SER A 41 5.36 3.05 -14.22
CA SER A 41 6.25 1.90 -14.13
C SER A 41 5.91 1.11 -12.87
N THR A 42 5.02 0.13 -13.02
CA THR A 42 4.61 -0.80 -12.00
C THR A 42 5.81 -1.55 -11.42
N SER A 43 5.91 -1.54 -10.09
CA SER A 43 6.69 -2.48 -9.28
C SER A 43 6.07 -3.89 -9.40
N SER A 44 6.07 -4.46 -10.60
CA SER A 44 5.45 -5.75 -10.92
C SER A 44 5.92 -6.88 -9.99
N PHE A 45 7.21 -6.88 -9.61
CA PHE A 45 7.79 -7.93 -8.76
C PHE A 45 7.36 -7.84 -7.28
N SER A 46 7.05 -6.64 -6.76
CA SER A 46 6.61 -6.45 -5.37
C SER A 46 5.13 -6.80 -5.20
N ASN A 47 4.30 -6.42 -6.17
CA ASN A 47 2.86 -6.68 -6.14
C ASN A 47 2.52 -8.17 -6.22
N GLN A 48 3.28 -8.96 -6.98
CA GLN A 48 3.03 -10.40 -7.07
C GLN A 48 3.32 -11.14 -5.76
N LYS A 49 4.39 -10.76 -5.04
CA LYS A 49 4.72 -11.35 -3.73
C LYS A 49 3.65 -11.01 -2.69
N VAL A 50 3.18 -9.76 -2.67
CA VAL A 50 2.11 -9.32 -1.76
C VAL A 50 0.77 -9.99 -2.10
N ALA A 51 0.44 -10.13 -3.38
CA ALA A 51 -0.77 -10.84 -3.82
C ALA A 51 -0.77 -12.32 -3.37
N ASN A 52 0.41 -12.94 -3.29
CA ASN A 52 0.60 -14.32 -2.84
C ASN A 52 0.68 -14.49 -1.31
N LEU A 53 0.57 -13.42 -0.50
CA LEU A 53 0.59 -13.55 0.97
C LEU A 53 -0.70 -14.16 1.53
N PHE A 54 -1.82 -14.04 0.82
CA PHE A 54 -3.15 -14.42 1.31
C PHE A 54 -3.90 -15.41 0.39
N PRO A 55 -3.27 -16.51 -0.06
CA PRO A 55 -3.82 -17.41 -1.07
C PRO A 55 -5.10 -18.12 -0.63
N LEU A 56 -5.31 -18.29 0.68
CA LEU A 56 -6.46 -18.98 1.26
C LEU A 56 -7.54 -18.01 1.78
N SER A 57 -7.31 -16.69 1.75
CA SER A 57 -8.22 -15.71 2.37
C SER A 57 -9.67 -15.78 1.86
N ALA A 58 -9.89 -16.13 0.60
CA ALA A 58 -11.23 -16.30 0.04
C ALA A 58 -12.00 -17.49 0.65
N GLN A 59 -11.30 -18.55 1.07
CA GLN A 59 -11.92 -19.76 1.64
C GLN A 59 -12.51 -19.49 3.03
N ALA A 60 -12.02 -18.47 3.74
CA ALA A 60 -12.53 -18.09 5.05
C ALA A 60 -13.96 -17.52 5.01
N ASN A 61 -14.45 -17.06 3.84
CA ASN A 61 -15.84 -16.58 3.72
C ASN A 61 -16.87 -17.72 3.90
N LEU A 62 -16.43 -18.98 3.82
CA LEU A 62 -17.27 -20.17 4.02
C LEU A 62 -17.30 -20.64 5.49
N VAL A 63 -16.53 -20.00 6.38
CA VAL A 63 -16.40 -20.38 7.78
C VAL A 63 -16.80 -19.20 8.65
N SER A 64 -17.79 -19.39 9.51
CA SER A 64 -18.14 -18.38 10.52
C SER A 64 -17.03 -18.33 11.56
N PHE A 65 -16.56 -17.13 11.92
CA PHE A 65 -15.64 -16.91 13.03
C PHE A 65 -15.92 -15.54 13.65
N LYS A 66 -15.48 -15.35 14.90
CA LYS A 66 -15.63 -14.09 15.61
C LYS A 66 -14.36 -13.73 16.36
N ILE A 67 -13.88 -12.51 16.20
CA ILE A 67 -12.87 -11.94 17.09
C ILE A 67 -13.57 -11.63 18.42
N ILE A 68 -13.23 -12.37 19.48
CA ILE A 68 -13.85 -12.24 20.80
C ILE A 68 -13.02 -11.41 21.77
N ASN A 69 -11.73 -11.26 21.50
CA ASN A 69 -10.85 -10.37 22.25
C ASN A 69 -9.82 -9.76 21.31
N ARG A 70 -9.48 -8.49 21.56
CA ARG A 70 -8.42 -7.75 20.89
C ARG A 70 -7.62 -7.01 21.95
N ARG A 71 -6.29 -7.12 21.88
CA ARG A 71 -5.35 -6.38 22.70
C ARG A 71 -4.28 -5.78 21.81
N ASP A 72 -4.09 -4.48 21.94
CA ASP A 72 -3.09 -3.72 21.24
C ASP A 72 -1.97 -3.33 22.22
N VAL A 73 -0.72 -3.55 21.82
CA VAL A 73 0.46 -3.27 22.64
C VAL A 73 1.47 -2.49 21.82
N ASP A 74 1.78 -1.27 22.25
CA ASP A 74 2.85 -0.47 21.68
C ASP A 74 4.13 -0.64 22.49
N TYR A 75 5.18 -1.15 21.86
CA TYR A 75 6.48 -1.36 22.52
C TYR A 75 7.62 -0.95 21.60
N GLN A 76 8.47 -0.01 22.07
CA GLN A 76 9.64 0.48 21.32
C GLN A 76 9.32 0.94 19.88
N GLY A 77 8.14 1.50 19.66
CA GLY A 77 7.68 1.96 18.34
C GLY A 77 7.10 0.85 17.44
N ALA A 78 6.98 -0.38 17.92
CA ALA A 78 6.20 -1.44 17.26
C ALA A 78 4.78 -1.50 17.83
N HIS A 79 3.79 -1.47 16.94
CA HIS A 79 2.39 -1.73 17.26
C HIS A 79 2.08 -3.23 17.08
N LEU A 80 1.78 -3.92 18.17
CA LEU A 80 1.55 -5.36 18.21
C LEU A 80 0.07 -5.63 18.48
N ILE A 81 -0.59 -6.41 17.61
CA ILE A 81 -2.00 -6.75 17.74
C ILE A 81 -2.13 -8.22 18.15
N TYR A 82 -2.83 -8.47 19.25
CA TYR A 82 -3.18 -9.81 19.73
C TYR A 82 -4.68 -10.02 19.63
N LEU A 83 -5.10 -11.06 18.92
CA LEU A 83 -6.49 -11.40 18.69
C LEU A 83 -6.80 -12.78 19.24
N HIS A 84 -7.92 -12.92 19.94
CA HIS A 84 -8.52 -14.21 20.23
C HIS A 84 -9.73 -14.40 19.31
N VAL A 85 -9.70 -15.45 18.51
CA VAL A 85 -10.72 -15.76 17.51
C VAL A 85 -11.45 -17.04 17.91
N GLN A 86 -12.75 -16.89 18.15
CA GLN A 86 -13.66 -18.01 18.32
C GLN A 86 -14.03 -18.59 16.95
N VAL A 87 -13.93 -19.92 16.85
CA VAL A 87 -14.23 -20.69 15.65
C VAL A 87 -15.12 -21.89 15.96
N PRO A 88 -15.89 -22.41 14.97
CA PRO A 88 -16.65 -23.64 15.08
C PRO A 88 -15.78 -24.85 15.41
N GLU A 89 -16.42 -25.89 15.95
CA GLU A 89 -15.72 -27.15 16.18
C GLU A 89 -15.45 -27.91 14.86
N GLY A 90 -14.42 -28.76 14.88
CA GLY A 90 -14.07 -29.62 13.74
C GLY A 90 -13.35 -28.92 12.58
N LEU A 91 -12.86 -27.68 12.75
CA LEU A 91 -12.06 -27.04 11.71
C LEU A 91 -10.73 -27.76 11.50
N ASN A 92 -10.37 -27.92 10.22
CA ASN A 92 -9.05 -28.40 9.83
C ASN A 92 -8.03 -27.25 9.76
N GLN A 93 -6.75 -27.62 9.69
CA GLN A 93 -5.66 -26.63 9.63
C GLN A 93 -5.78 -25.67 8.43
N THR A 94 -6.25 -26.13 7.27
CA THR A 94 -6.42 -25.28 6.09
C THR A 94 -7.46 -24.18 6.33
N GLN A 95 -8.57 -24.51 6.98
CA GLN A 95 -9.60 -23.54 7.37
C GLN A 95 -9.07 -22.53 8.39
N LEU A 96 -8.29 -22.98 9.39
CA LEU A 96 -7.65 -22.08 10.37
C LEU A 96 -6.67 -21.12 9.69
N LYS A 97 -5.85 -21.60 8.75
CA LYS A 97 -4.96 -20.76 7.93
C LYS A 97 -5.74 -19.74 7.12
N ALA A 98 -6.86 -20.15 6.51
CA ALA A 98 -7.71 -19.25 5.74
C ALA A 98 -8.25 -18.10 6.61
N ILE A 99 -8.75 -18.42 7.81
CA ILE A 99 -9.25 -17.41 8.76
C ILE A 99 -8.13 -16.46 9.17
N ALA A 100 -6.95 -16.98 9.55
CA ALA A 100 -5.82 -16.14 9.91
C ALA A 100 -5.42 -15.18 8.77
N GLN A 101 -5.34 -15.68 7.54
CA GLN A 101 -5.04 -14.87 6.37
C GLN A 101 -6.09 -13.80 6.10
N LYS A 102 -7.38 -14.14 6.23
CA LYS A 102 -8.47 -13.17 6.07
C LYS A 102 -8.39 -12.07 7.12
N VAL A 103 -8.24 -12.44 8.39
CA VAL A 103 -8.14 -11.47 9.50
C VAL A 103 -6.98 -10.50 9.26
N VAL A 104 -5.78 -10.99 8.96
CA VAL A 104 -4.62 -10.14 8.69
C VAL A 104 -4.84 -9.27 7.45
N LYS A 105 -5.39 -9.82 6.37
CA LYS A 105 -5.69 -9.08 5.15
C LYS A 105 -6.66 -7.93 5.41
N ASP A 106 -7.70 -8.17 6.21
CA ASP A 106 -8.69 -7.15 6.57
C ASP A 106 -8.04 -6.07 7.47
N LEU A 107 -7.19 -6.45 8.45
CA LEU A 107 -6.46 -5.50 9.30
C LEU A 107 -5.57 -4.54 8.50
N ILE A 108 -4.80 -5.05 7.51
CA ILE A 108 -3.89 -4.23 6.71
C ILE A 108 -4.62 -3.12 5.93
N GLN A 109 -5.91 -3.30 5.66
CA GLN A 109 -6.72 -2.27 4.99
C GLN A 109 -7.14 -1.13 5.93
N HIS A 110 -7.07 -1.35 7.24
CA HIS A 110 -7.62 -0.43 8.25
C HIS A 110 -6.54 0.20 9.14
N GLU A 111 -5.42 -0.48 9.33
CA GLU A 111 -4.38 -0.03 10.27
C GLU A 111 -2.99 -0.55 9.94
N ASN A 112 -1.99 0.17 10.44
CA ASN A 112 -0.60 -0.23 10.37
C ASN A 112 -0.21 -0.97 11.66
N PHE A 113 0.47 -2.09 11.53
CA PHE A 113 0.99 -2.87 12.65
C PHE A 113 2.39 -3.40 12.33
N TYR A 114 3.12 -3.78 13.37
CA TYR A 114 4.38 -4.51 13.25
C TYR A 114 4.17 -6.03 13.26
N SER A 115 3.23 -6.51 14.07
CA SER A 115 2.86 -7.94 14.06
C SER A 115 1.43 -8.18 14.50
N VAL A 116 0.85 -9.27 14.01
CA VAL A 116 -0.45 -9.78 14.45
C VAL A 116 -0.28 -11.21 14.97
N SER A 117 -0.74 -11.46 16.18
CA SER A 117 -0.85 -12.79 16.77
C SER A 117 -2.34 -13.15 16.90
N ILE A 118 -2.72 -14.32 16.38
CA ILE A 118 -4.10 -14.80 16.36
C ILE A 118 -4.15 -16.12 17.12
N ASP A 119 -4.87 -16.14 18.23
CA ASP A 119 -5.14 -17.30 19.07
C ASP A 119 -6.49 -17.92 18.69
N PHE A 120 -6.50 -19.21 18.37
CA PHE A 120 -7.70 -20.01 18.09
C PHE A 120 -8.07 -20.93 19.27
N GLY A 121 -7.50 -20.69 20.45
CA GLY A 121 -7.71 -21.46 21.66
C GLY A 121 -7.17 -22.89 21.54
N LYS A 122 -8.07 -23.88 21.64
CA LYS A 122 -7.70 -25.30 21.59
C LYS A 122 -7.05 -25.74 20.28
N TYR A 123 -7.22 -24.96 19.21
CA TYR A 123 -6.67 -25.26 17.88
C TYR A 123 -5.22 -24.80 17.69
N GLY A 124 -4.71 -23.94 18.58
CA GLY A 124 -3.40 -23.33 18.47
C GLY A 124 -3.44 -21.87 18.04
N TYR A 125 -2.32 -21.36 17.54
CA TYR A 125 -2.16 -19.94 17.23
C TYR A 125 -1.37 -19.69 15.95
N THR A 126 -1.42 -18.45 15.47
CA THR A 126 -0.73 -18.00 14.27
C THR A 126 -0.09 -16.64 14.53
N GLU A 127 1.10 -16.42 13.99
CA GLU A 127 1.75 -15.12 14.00
C GLU A 127 2.01 -14.64 12.58
N PHE A 128 1.79 -13.35 12.34
CA PHE A 128 2.15 -12.65 11.12
C PHE A 128 3.08 -11.49 11.47
N LYS A 129 4.36 -11.62 11.13
CA LYS A 129 5.41 -10.67 11.50
C LYS A 129 6.59 -10.71 10.51
N PRO A 130 7.40 -9.65 10.42
CA PRO A 130 8.66 -9.69 9.67
C PRO A 130 9.69 -10.58 10.38
N PRO A 131 10.76 -11.01 9.69
CA PRO A 131 11.85 -11.74 10.33
C PRO A 131 12.54 -10.88 11.40
N PRO A 132 13.08 -11.50 12.47
CA PRO A 132 13.66 -10.78 13.61
C PRO A 132 14.91 -9.96 13.27
N SER A 133 15.53 -10.20 12.11
CA SER A 133 16.69 -9.45 11.61
C SER A 133 16.34 -8.07 11.04
N LEU A 134 15.06 -7.79 10.78
CA LEU A 134 14.61 -6.51 10.24
C LEU A 134 14.50 -5.48 11.37
N LYS A 135 15.27 -4.39 11.24
CA LYS A 135 15.15 -3.23 12.13
C LYS A 135 13.71 -2.71 12.09
N LEU A 136 13.22 -2.18 13.21
CA LEU A 136 11.90 -1.57 13.38
C LEU A 136 11.56 -0.44 12.39
N SER A 137 12.53 0.00 11.59
CA SER A 137 12.35 0.91 10.47
C SER A 137 11.50 0.25 9.38
N SER A 138 10.17 0.44 9.47
CA SER A 138 9.16 0.24 8.41
C SER A 138 9.36 -0.98 7.51
N PRO A 139 9.17 -2.22 8.04
CA PRO A 139 9.23 -3.42 7.22
C PRO A 139 8.21 -3.35 6.08
N SER A 140 8.61 -3.73 4.87
CA SER A 140 7.68 -3.87 3.75
C SER A 140 6.77 -5.05 4.02
N LEU A 141 5.50 -4.99 3.61
CA LEU A 141 4.58 -6.13 3.73
C LEU A 141 5.14 -7.39 3.03
N ALA A 142 5.97 -7.21 2.01
CA ALA A 142 6.69 -8.26 1.32
C ALA A 142 7.65 -9.07 2.22
N ASP A 143 8.05 -8.53 3.37
CA ASP A 143 8.97 -9.17 4.32
C ASP A 143 8.22 -9.99 5.38
N TYR A 144 6.91 -9.87 5.45
CA TYR A 144 6.11 -10.57 6.45
C TYR A 144 5.88 -12.02 6.04
N SER A 145 5.74 -12.87 7.05
CA SER A 145 5.39 -14.27 6.86
C SER A 145 4.44 -14.74 7.95
N PHE A 146 3.66 -15.76 7.62
CA PHE A 146 2.85 -16.47 8.60
C PHE A 146 3.66 -17.61 9.23
N THR A 147 3.60 -17.69 10.56
CA THR A 147 3.99 -18.86 11.33
C THR A 147 2.74 -19.49 11.91
N TYR A 148 2.46 -20.75 11.57
CA TYR A 148 1.27 -21.48 12.02
C TYR A 148 1.68 -22.55 13.02
N ILE A 149 1.06 -22.56 14.19
CA ILE A 149 1.31 -23.54 15.26
C ILE A 149 -0.05 -24.11 15.69
N PHE A 150 -0.44 -25.21 15.06
CA PHE A 150 -1.72 -25.89 15.31
C PHE A 150 -1.48 -27.28 15.92
N TYR A 151 -2.45 -27.74 16.72
CA TYR A 151 -2.42 -29.02 17.44
C TYR A 151 -3.26 -30.10 16.77
#